data_AF-A0A478FR60-F1
#
_entry.id   AF-A0A478FR60-F1
#
_cell.length_a   1.000
_cell.length_b   1.000
_cell.length_c   1.000
_cell.angle_alpha   90.00
_cell.angle_beta   90.00
_cell.angle_gamma   90.00
#
_symmetry.space_group_name_H-M   'P 1'
#
loop_
_entity.id
_entity.type
_entity.pdbx_description
1 polymer ?
#
loop_
_entity_poly.entity_id
_entity_poly.type
_entity_poly.pdbx_seq_one_letter_code
_entity_poly.pdbx_strand_id
1 'polypeptide(L)'
;NLVRGGAVKGISLEQLKKVEIPVPPIETQNKISKLLDSLIQLKENLEQELTLRKHQFKHYLDKLISVNKNTKTIQEIATDIYRGNGVRKEHIGSGKFPYIVYGELYTKYGTFIYKPDSTINPDLIKKKRYCQYGDLLITSTGEKPEEIAKTCAYLK
;
A
#
# COMPACT_ATOMS: atom_id res chain seq x y z
N ASN A 1 -11.58 12.44 -28.17
CA ASN A 1 -10.41 13.27 -28.56
C ASN A 1 -10.34 14.61 -27.82
N LEU A 2 -10.75 14.72 -26.55
CA LEU A 2 -10.90 16.04 -25.92
C LEU A 2 -9.66 16.59 -25.21
N VAL A 3 -8.69 15.78 -24.78
CA VAL A 3 -7.36 16.29 -24.38
C VAL A 3 -6.30 15.17 -24.50
N ARG A 4 -5.15 15.45 -25.14
CA ARG A 4 -3.88 14.71 -24.94
C ARG A 4 -2.88 15.69 -24.31
N GLY A 5 -2.14 15.21 -23.32
CA GLY A 5 -1.36 16.00 -22.37
C GLY A 5 -0.25 16.88 -22.97
N GLY A 6 -0.14 18.07 -22.37
CA GLY A 6 0.81 19.16 -22.58
C GLY A 6 0.28 20.39 -21.81
N ALA A 7 1.12 21.32 -21.36
CA ALA A 7 0.74 22.44 -20.47
C ALA A 7 -0.65 23.03 -20.83
N VAL A 8 -1.65 22.75 -19.98
CA VAL A 8 -3.06 22.87 -20.36
C VAL A 8 -3.49 24.33 -20.32
N LYS A 9 -3.69 24.94 -21.50
CA LYS A 9 -4.60 26.09 -21.64
C LYS A 9 -6.00 25.59 -21.26
N GLY A 10 -6.63 26.25 -20.28
CA GLY A 10 -7.94 25.86 -19.76
C GLY A 10 -9.02 25.73 -20.85
N ILE A 11 -10.03 24.90 -20.58
CA ILE A 11 -11.16 24.68 -21.48
C ILE A 11 -11.97 25.97 -21.61
N SER A 12 -12.19 26.46 -22.83
CA SER A 12 -13.00 27.67 -23.06
C SER A 12 -14.50 27.37 -23.02
N LEU A 13 -15.33 28.37 -22.71
CA LEU A 13 -16.80 28.24 -22.73
C LEU A 13 -17.33 27.77 -24.08
N GLU A 14 -16.71 28.22 -25.18
CA GLU A 14 -17.07 27.81 -26.53
C GLU A 14 -16.74 26.35 -26.84
N GLN A 15 -15.70 25.79 -26.19
CA GLN A 15 -15.41 24.35 -26.27
C GLN A 15 -16.38 23.54 -25.42
N LEU A 16 -16.74 24.04 -24.23
CA LEU A 16 -17.68 23.36 -23.32
C LEU A 16 -19.08 23.23 -23.94
N LYS A 17 -19.58 24.29 -24.58
CA LYS A 17 -20.89 24.28 -25.28
C LYS A 17 -20.97 23.25 -26.41
N LYS A 18 -19.84 22.86 -26.99
CA LYS A 18 -19.75 21.87 -28.10
C LYS A 18 -19.62 20.43 -27.60
N VAL A 19 -19.58 20.21 -26.29
CA VAL A 19 -19.54 18.85 -25.73
C VAL A 19 -20.91 18.20 -25.91
N GLU A 20 -20.95 17.16 -26.75
CA GLU A 20 -22.14 16.32 -26.91
C GLU A 20 -22.28 15.40 -25.70
N ILE A 21 -23.45 15.43 -25.06
CA ILE A 21 -23.80 14.52 -23.97
C ILE A 21 -25.10 13.77 -24.29
N PRO A 22 -25.21 12.49 -23.90
CA PRO A 22 -26.46 11.76 -24.03
C PRO A 22 -27.49 12.32 -23.04
N VAL A 23 -28.68 12.68 -23.55
CA VAL A 23 -29.79 13.17 -22.72
C VAL A 23 -30.91 12.13 -22.73
N PRO A 24 -30.95 11.19 -21.76
CA PRO A 24 -32.01 10.20 -21.68
C PRO A 24 -33.33 10.84 -21.22
N PRO A 25 -34.48 10.13 -21.27
CA PRO A 25 -35.76 10.63 -20.75
C PRO A 25 -35.68 11.07 -19.29
N ILE A 26 -36.49 12.05 -18.90
CA ILE A 26 -36.44 12.69 -17.57
C ILE A 26 -36.59 11.69 -16.41
N GLU A 27 -37.39 10.64 -16.58
CA GLU A 27 -37.53 9.58 -15.58
C GLU A 27 -36.21 8.83 -15.36
N THR A 28 -35.50 8.54 -16.44
CA THR A 28 -34.18 7.91 -16.38
C THR A 28 -33.16 8.84 -15.75
N GLN A 29 -33.17 10.14 -16.08
CA GLN A 29 -32.32 11.14 -15.43
C GLN A 29 -32.55 11.20 -13.92
N ASN A 30 -33.81 11.19 -13.47
CA ASN A 30 -34.15 11.19 -12.05
C ASN A 30 -33.70 9.92 -11.34
N LYS A 31 -33.83 8.75 -11.98
CA LYS A 31 -33.29 7.49 -11.45
C LYS A 31 -31.77 7.52 -11.32
N ILE A 32 -31.08 8.05 -12.33
CA ILE A 32 -29.62 8.23 -12.32
C ILE A 32 -29.22 9.19 -11.19
N SER A 33 -29.87 10.34 -11.07
CA SER A 33 -29.58 11.32 -10.01
C SER A 33 -29.71 10.69 -8.62
N LYS A 34 -30.85 10.04 -8.32
CA LYS A 34 -31.08 9.40 -7.01
C LYS A 34 -30.02 8.33 -6.68
N LEU A 35 -29.61 7.55 -7.68
CA LEU A 35 -28.55 6.56 -7.50
C LEU A 35 -27.20 7.22 -7.21
N LEU A 36 -26.84 8.26 -7.98
CA LEU A 36 -25.59 9.00 -7.77
C LEU A 36 -25.56 9.67 -6.40
N ASP A 37 -26.65 10.30 -5.97
CA ASP A 37 -26.77 10.91 -4.64
C ASP A 37 -26.57 9.84 -3.55
N SER A 38 -27.18 8.66 -3.71
CA SER A 38 -27.02 7.54 -2.78
C SER A 38 -25.57 7.02 -2.71
N LEU A 39 -24.87 6.97 -3.85
CA LEU A 39 -23.46 6.57 -3.91
C LEU A 39 -22.54 7.61 -3.27
N ILE A 40 -22.82 8.91 -3.47
CA ILE A 40 -22.09 10.01 -2.84
C ILE A 40 -22.24 9.91 -1.31
N GLN A 41 -23.47 9.77 -0.81
CA GLN A 41 -23.72 9.61 0.62
C GLN A 41 -23.03 8.37 1.20
N LEU A 42 -23.08 7.24 0.50
CA LEU A 42 -22.40 6.02 0.93
C LEU A 42 -20.88 6.21 1.00
N LYS A 43 -20.29 6.88 0.01
CA LYS A 43 -18.86 7.20 -0.01
C LYS A 43 -18.48 8.05 1.20
N GLU A 44 -19.23 9.12 1.47
CA GLU A 44 -18.99 10.00 2.62
C GLU A 44 -19.08 9.25 3.95
N ASN A 45 -20.11 8.40 4.12
CA ASN A 45 -20.28 7.60 5.32
C ASN A 45 -19.10 6.63 5.54
N LEU A 46 -18.60 5.99 4.47
CA LEU A 46 -17.44 5.09 4.55
C LEU A 46 -16.15 5.84 4.90
N GLU A 47 -15.94 7.04 4.36
CA GLU A 47 -14.78 7.88 4.69
C GLU A 47 -14.81 8.33 6.16
N GLN A 48 -16.00 8.69 6.66
CA GLN A 48 -16.21 9.01 8.07
C GLN A 48 -15.98 7.80 8.98
N GLU A 49 -16.55 6.64 8.65
CA GLU A 49 -16.36 5.41 9.42
C GLU A 49 -14.88 5.02 9.47
N LEU A 50 -14.18 5.05 8.34
CA LEU A 50 -12.75 4.73 8.29
C LEU A 50 -11.94 5.64 9.22
N THR A 51 -12.27 6.93 9.26
CA THR A 51 -11.61 7.90 10.14
C THR A 51 -11.86 7.60 11.61
N LEU A 52 -13.12 7.32 11.98
CA LEU A 52 -13.49 6.94 13.34
C LEU A 52 -12.83 5.64 13.77
N ARG A 53 -12.77 4.63 12.89
CA ARG A 53 -12.12 3.34 13.15
C ARG A 53 -10.61 3.49 13.36
N LYS A 54 -9.93 4.34 12.58
CA LYS A 54 -8.52 4.67 12.80
C LYS A 54 -8.29 5.32 14.16
N HIS A 55 -9.14 6.27 14.56
CA HIS A 55 -9.08 6.90 15.87
C HIS A 55 -9.30 5.89 17.00
N GLN A 56 -10.33 5.04 16.87
CA GLN A 56 -10.63 3.98 17.82
C GLN A 56 -9.45 3.01 17.97
N PHE A 57 -8.87 2.56 16.85
CA PHE A 57 -7.71 1.67 16.85
C PHE A 57 -6.53 2.30 17.60
N LYS A 58 -6.18 3.56 17.30
CA LYS A 58 -5.09 4.27 17.96
C LYS A 58 -5.34 4.40 19.47
N HIS A 59 -6.54 4.80 19.88
CA HIS A 59 -6.90 4.91 21.29
C HIS A 59 -6.68 3.61 22.06
N TYR A 60 -7.16 2.47 21.52
CA TYR A 60 -6.97 1.17 22.17
C TYR A 60 -5.52 0.69 22.12
N LEU A 61 -4.79 0.96 21.04
CA LEU A 61 -3.36 0.66 20.93
C LEU A 61 -2.57 1.38 22.03
N ASP A 62 -2.76 2.69 22.17
CA ASP A 62 -2.10 3.51 23.19
C ASP A 62 -2.47 3.03 24.62
N LYS A 63 -3.73 2.65 24.82
CA LYS A 63 -4.21 2.07 26.09
C LYS A 63 -3.56 0.73 26.40
N LEU A 64 -3.42 -0.17 25.43
CA LEU A 64 -2.80 -1.48 25.62
C LEU A 64 -1.29 -1.37 25.88
N ILE A 65 -0.60 -0.49 25.14
CA ILE A 65 0.84 -0.29 25.29
C ILE A 65 1.16 0.39 26.63
N SER A 66 0.39 1.40 27.06
CA SER A 66 0.65 2.14 28.31
C SER A 66 0.51 1.29 29.59
N VAL A 67 -0.21 0.18 29.54
CA VAL A 67 -0.40 -0.74 30.67
C VAL A 67 0.85 -1.60 30.92
N ASN A 68 1.68 -1.86 29.90
CA ASN A 68 2.78 -2.80 30.00
C ASN A 68 4.14 -2.08 30.05
N LYS A 69 4.63 -1.84 31.27
CA LYS A 69 5.93 -1.16 31.54
C LYS A 69 7.14 -2.09 31.52
N ASN A 70 6.97 -3.38 31.23
CA ASN A 70 8.09 -4.32 31.12
C ASN A 70 8.79 -4.16 29.77
N THR A 71 9.53 -3.06 29.62
CA THR A 71 10.28 -2.74 28.40
C THR A 71 11.47 -3.69 28.24
N LYS A 72 11.56 -4.31 27.06
CA LYS A 72 12.74 -5.04 26.60
C LYS A 72 13.23 -4.44 25.29
N THR A 73 14.53 -4.48 25.08
CA THR A 73 15.14 -4.17 23.79
C THR A 73 14.79 -5.25 22.77
N ILE A 74 14.81 -4.91 21.48
CA ILE A 74 14.57 -5.90 20.40
C ILE A 74 15.58 -7.05 20.49
N GLN A 75 16.83 -6.76 20.88
CA GLN A 75 17.88 -7.77 21.04
C GLN A 75 17.55 -8.80 22.14
N GLU A 76 16.78 -8.44 23.16
CA GLU A 76 16.39 -9.37 24.23
C GLU A 76 15.25 -10.31 23.83
N ILE A 77 14.54 -10.02 22.74
CA ILE A 77 13.34 -10.78 22.31
C ILE A 77 13.50 -11.41 20.92
N ALA A 78 14.40 -10.90 20.08
CA ALA A 78 14.68 -11.46 18.77
C ALA A 78 15.70 -12.59 18.87
N THR A 79 15.46 -13.68 18.14
CA THR A 79 16.42 -14.79 18.03
C THR A 79 17.65 -14.39 17.22
N ASP A 80 17.47 -13.61 16.15
CA ASP A 80 18.54 -13.05 15.35
C ASP A 80 18.05 -11.74 14.69
N ILE A 81 18.97 -10.81 14.43
CA ILE A 81 18.70 -9.55 13.74
C ILE A 81 19.82 -9.33 12.73
N TYR A 82 19.47 -9.36 11.44
CA TYR A 82 20.42 -9.08 10.38
C TYR A 82 19.76 -8.29 9.25
N ARG A 83 20.57 -7.52 8.54
CA ARG A 83 20.13 -6.80 7.34
C ARG A 83 20.26 -7.69 6.11
N GLY A 84 19.24 -7.67 5.26
CA GLY A 84 19.31 -8.26 3.92
C GLY A 84 20.34 -7.56 3.04
N ASN A 85 20.85 -8.27 2.03
CA ASN A 85 21.78 -7.70 1.06
C ASN A 85 21.02 -7.25 -0.20
N GLY A 86 21.30 -6.03 -0.66
CA GLY A 86 20.78 -5.53 -1.93
C GLY A 86 21.33 -6.33 -3.11
N VAL A 87 20.48 -6.55 -4.11
CA VAL A 87 20.84 -7.14 -5.39
C VAL A 87 20.60 -6.13 -6.51
N ARG A 88 21.29 -6.29 -7.64
CA ARG A 88 21.03 -5.48 -8.82
C ARG A 88 19.64 -5.81 -9.36
N LYS A 89 18.94 -4.79 -9.86
CA LYS A 89 17.59 -4.92 -10.40
C LYS A 89 17.55 -5.91 -11.57
N GLU A 90 18.60 -5.96 -12.39
CA GLU A 90 18.75 -6.90 -13.52
C GLU A 90 18.78 -8.39 -13.10
N HIS A 91 19.10 -8.68 -11.84
CA HIS A 91 19.12 -10.06 -11.33
C HIS A 91 17.75 -10.50 -10.80
N ILE A 92 16.81 -9.58 -10.56
CA ILE A 92 15.47 -9.93 -10.09
C ILE A 92 14.73 -10.59 -11.26
N GLY A 93 14.13 -11.76 -11.03
CA GLY A 93 13.49 -12.59 -12.04
C GLY A 93 14.43 -13.55 -12.78
N SER A 94 15.74 -13.53 -12.51
CA SER A 94 16.74 -14.37 -13.20
C SER A 94 16.66 -15.88 -12.88
N GLY A 95 15.82 -16.28 -11.93
CA GLY A 95 15.72 -17.66 -11.48
C GLY A 95 14.37 -17.95 -10.81
N LYS A 96 14.26 -19.11 -10.16
CA LYS A 96 13.01 -19.59 -9.53
C LYS A 96 12.99 -19.48 -8.00
N PHE A 97 14.10 -19.07 -7.39
CA PHE A 97 14.19 -19.01 -5.93
C PHE A 97 13.44 -17.77 -5.42
N PRO A 98 12.54 -17.86 -4.42
CA PRO A 98 11.82 -16.71 -3.89
C PRO A 98 12.75 -15.62 -3.33
N TYR A 99 12.44 -14.36 -3.59
CA TYR A 99 13.24 -13.21 -3.18
C TYR A 99 12.37 -12.06 -2.69
N ILE A 100 12.65 -11.55 -1.50
CA ILE A 100 11.99 -10.36 -0.96
C ILE A 100 12.70 -9.11 -1.50
N VAL A 101 12.01 -8.35 -2.35
CA VAL A 101 12.46 -7.01 -2.73
C VAL A 101 11.94 -6.04 -1.67
N TYR A 102 12.83 -5.30 -1.02
CA TYR A 102 12.44 -4.39 0.07
C TYR A 102 11.39 -3.35 -0.40
N GLY A 103 11.47 -2.90 -1.65
CA GLY A 103 10.49 -2.00 -2.26
C GLY A 103 9.07 -2.56 -2.28
N GLU A 104 8.93 -3.88 -2.42
CA GLU A 104 7.64 -4.54 -2.42
C GLU A 104 7.01 -4.58 -1.02
N LEU A 105 7.81 -4.54 0.06
CA LEU A 105 7.30 -4.46 1.43
C LEU A 105 6.43 -3.21 1.64
N TYR A 106 6.80 -2.07 1.02
CA TYR A 106 6.02 -0.85 1.14
C TYR A 106 5.08 -0.54 -0.02
N THR A 107 5.32 -1.09 -1.21
CA THR A 107 4.47 -0.84 -2.40
C THR A 107 3.40 -1.90 -2.67
N LYS A 108 3.65 -3.17 -2.32
CA LYS A 108 2.74 -4.30 -2.65
C LYS A 108 2.18 -4.96 -1.41
N TYR A 109 3.03 -5.24 -0.43
CA TYR A 109 2.66 -6.03 0.73
C TYR A 109 2.02 -5.15 1.81
N GLY A 110 1.06 -5.75 2.51
CA GLY A 110 0.44 -5.17 3.70
C GLY A 110 1.21 -5.55 4.97
N THR A 111 0.48 -5.83 6.04
CA THR A 111 1.06 -6.28 7.32
C THR A 111 1.67 -7.69 7.24
N PHE A 112 1.27 -8.49 6.25
CA PHE A 112 1.67 -9.88 6.11
C PHE A 112 2.02 -10.20 4.66
N ILE A 113 2.95 -11.14 4.49
CA ILE A 113 3.28 -11.78 3.22
C ILE A 113 3.26 -13.28 3.41
N TYR A 114 2.65 -14.02 2.48
CA TYR A 114 2.61 -15.49 2.51
C TYR A 114 3.60 -16.14 1.54
N LYS A 115 3.93 -15.41 0.48
CA LYS A 115 4.85 -15.84 -0.56
C LYS A 115 5.46 -14.60 -1.23
N PRO A 116 6.78 -14.57 -1.47
CA PRO A 116 7.40 -13.54 -2.30
C PRO A 116 6.89 -13.60 -3.73
N ASP A 117 6.52 -12.43 -4.29
CA ASP A 117 6.18 -12.30 -5.72
C ASP A 117 7.43 -12.37 -6.60
N SER A 118 8.53 -11.82 -6.09
CA SER A 118 9.80 -11.76 -6.80
C SER A 118 10.61 -13.04 -6.64
N THR A 119 11.38 -13.36 -7.68
CA THR A 119 12.31 -14.50 -7.68
C THR A 119 13.71 -14.06 -8.08
N ILE A 120 14.70 -14.94 -7.88
CA ILE A 120 16.10 -14.69 -8.23
C ILE A 120 16.83 -16.01 -8.50
N ASN A 121 17.93 -15.95 -9.25
CA ASN A 121 18.94 -17.00 -9.22
C ASN A 121 19.86 -16.78 -8.00
N PRO A 122 19.87 -17.69 -7.00
CA PRO A 122 20.67 -17.51 -5.79
C PRO A 122 22.17 -17.42 -6.06
N ASP A 123 22.68 -17.97 -7.16
CA ASP A 123 24.11 -17.94 -7.48
C ASP A 123 24.62 -16.54 -7.82
N LEU A 124 23.71 -15.61 -8.16
CA LEU A 124 24.01 -14.20 -8.37
C LEU A 124 24.15 -13.41 -7.06
N ILE A 125 23.89 -14.04 -5.91
CA ILE A 125 23.95 -13.41 -4.58
C ILE A 125 25.23 -13.84 -3.86
N LYS A 126 26.17 -12.89 -3.71
CA LYS A 126 27.44 -13.12 -3.01
C LYS A 126 27.28 -13.48 -1.53
N LYS A 127 26.39 -12.77 -0.82
CA LYS A 127 26.11 -12.98 0.61
C LYS A 127 24.63 -13.27 0.81
N LYS A 128 24.28 -14.55 0.85
CA LYS A 128 22.90 -15.01 1.00
C LYS A 128 22.44 -14.77 2.45
N ARG A 129 21.22 -14.25 2.58
CA ARG A 129 20.48 -14.11 3.84
C ARG A 129 19.08 -14.65 3.58
N TYR A 130 18.56 -15.41 4.54
CA TYR A 130 17.32 -16.13 4.39
C TYR A 130 16.40 -15.78 5.53
N CYS A 131 15.17 -15.40 5.21
CA CYS A 131 14.09 -15.33 6.18
C CYS A 131 13.21 -16.57 6.05
N GLN A 132 12.50 -16.89 7.13
CA GLN A 132 11.57 -18.00 7.24
C GLN A 132 10.20 -17.51 7.70
N TYR A 133 9.21 -18.40 7.59
CA TYR A 133 7.90 -18.14 8.17
C TYR A 133 8.02 -17.90 9.68
N GLY A 134 7.39 -16.84 10.16
CA GLY A 134 7.50 -16.31 11.51
C GLY A 134 8.37 -15.05 11.63
N ASP A 135 9.21 -14.76 10.64
CA ASP A 135 10.12 -13.61 10.70
C ASP A 135 9.40 -12.28 10.43
N LEU A 136 9.88 -11.21 11.07
CA LEU A 136 9.49 -9.83 10.78
C LEU A 136 10.47 -9.19 9.78
N LEU A 137 9.94 -8.68 8.69
CA LEU A 137 10.66 -7.96 7.65
C LEU A 137 10.42 -6.46 7.84
N ILE A 138 11.48 -5.71 8.15
CA ILE A 138 11.41 -4.28 8.47
C ILE A 138 12.20 -3.49 7.43
N THR A 139 11.57 -2.49 6.82
CA THR A 139 12.22 -1.61 5.85
C THR A 139 13.09 -0.59 6.58
N SER A 140 14.39 -0.58 6.28
CA SER A 140 15.31 0.45 6.82
C SER A 140 15.24 1.78 6.04
N THR A 141 14.71 1.74 4.82
CA THR A 141 14.77 2.83 3.84
C THR A 141 13.49 2.84 2.99
N GLY A 142 13.07 4.02 2.57
CA GLY A 142 11.97 4.26 1.64
C GLY A 142 12.16 5.62 0.93
N GLU A 143 11.32 5.89 -0.06
CA GLU A 143 11.28 7.19 -0.76
C GLU A 143 10.49 8.22 0.05
N LYS A 144 9.51 7.76 0.84
CA LYS A 144 8.68 8.60 1.71
C LYS A 144 8.88 8.26 3.19
N PRO A 145 8.68 9.22 4.11
CA PRO A 145 8.75 8.96 5.55
C PRO A 145 7.84 7.81 6.02
N GLU A 146 6.63 7.70 5.47
CA GLU A 146 5.69 6.61 5.81
C GLU A 146 6.15 5.20 5.39
N GLU A 147 7.18 5.08 4.55
CA GLU A 147 7.71 3.79 4.09
C GLU A 147 8.86 3.28 4.97
N ILE A 148 9.46 4.15 5.79
CA ILE A 148 10.53 3.80 6.72
C ILE A 148 9.94 3.04 7.91
N ALA A 149 10.62 1.98 8.34
CA ALA A 149 10.18 1.08 9.42
C ALA A 149 8.85 0.36 9.14
N LYS A 150 8.38 0.36 7.89
CA LYS A 150 7.25 -0.48 7.50
C LYS A 150 7.61 -1.93 7.76
N THR A 151 6.74 -2.60 8.49
CA THR A 151 6.96 -3.95 9.00
C THR A 151 5.96 -4.90 8.36
N CYS A 152 6.45 -6.05 7.92
CA CYS A 152 5.66 -7.11 7.33
C CYS A 152 6.05 -8.45 7.96
N ALA A 153 5.10 -9.25 8.44
CA ALA A 153 5.40 -10.59 8.95
C ALA A 153 5.32 -11.62 7.82
N TYR A 154 6.31 -12.49 7.73
CA TYR A 154 6.30 -13.59 6.77
C TYR A 154 5.54 -14.78 7.36
N LEU A 155 4.34 -15.08 6.86
CA LEU A 155 3.45 -16.09 7.42
C LEU A 155 3.22 -17.26 6.47
N LYS A 156 2.86 -18.42 7.01
CA LYS A 156 2.56 -19.63 6.24
C LYS A 156 1.12 -19.66 5.75
#